data_AF-A0A1G7TUK8-F1
#
_entry.id   AF-A0A1G7TUK8-F1
#
_cell.length_a   1.000
_cell.length_b   1.000
_cell.length_c   1.000
_cell.angle_alpha   90.00
_cell.angle_beta   90.00
_cell.angle_gamma   90.00
#
_symmetry.space_group_name_H-M   'P 1'
#
loop_
_entity.id
_entity.type
_entity.pdbx_description
1 polymer ?
#
loop_
_entity_poly.entity_id
_entity_poly.type
_entity_poly.pdbx_seq_one_letter_code
_entity_poly.pdbx_strand_id
1 'polypeptide(L)'
;MFELLTIIYMLFLAGPLFANMQTLNRFAKKGSRLSDIWTADLKNNTIKLIILILIGQFFGFSYYFTTMIFTTLSVLFAWAILAVIFYYIRHINSSKWIWIFYHIGQVLSVLFSLVLADYMANYQDHVSYNWFDYLSLSGVTLFYLTIAVLFCSAGVGLLAYLLRPKYIKKQKKSFFKHLNKKPSRNMLEHYQAAGLTKQEIEAFRSQMADSRKQILNIEANFQATAKMRAIEIRHNIVKVAKNYFKDIVEEPNRRLDASDFLINYLPQLEDLLEKYNEINSHVAKNKQTYLILEKSAQTIDQLSQEIVEDYLSFHSDTYQELEDGLKLADRMLHNETKDRSDLFDKQSKDKNLNDFDMDDPFGDFD
;
A
#
# COMPACT_ATOMS: atom_id res chain seq x y z
N MET A 1 20.87 -38.51 36.89
CA MET A 1 19.87 -39.27 36.10
C MET A 1 18.55 -38.50 36.00
N PHE A 2 18.01 -37.96 37.11
CA PHE A 2 16.77 -37.16 37.11
C PHE A 2 16.81 -35.92 36.22
N GLU A 3 17.86 -35.09 36.31
CA GLU A 3 18.00 -33.86 35.49
C GLU A 3 18.03 -34.14 33.98
N LEU A 4 18.71 -35.22 33.58
CA LEU A 4 18.82 -35.62 32.19
C LEU A 4 17.46 -36.09 31.63
N LEU A 5 16.66 -36.76 32.45
CA LEU A 5 15.27 -37.13 32.11
C LEU A 5 14.37 -35.91 31.99
N THR A 6 14.55 -34.90 32.86
CA THR A 6 13.81 -33.62 32.79
C THR A 6 14.12 -32.86 31.50
N ILE A 7 15.38 -32.79 31.10
CA ILE A 7 15.80 -32.12 29.85
C ILE A 7 15.23 -32.85 28.63
N ILE A 8 15.29 -34.19 28.61
CA ILE A 8 14.71 -34.99 27.52
C ILE A 8 13.20 -34.73 27.43
N TYR A 9 12.51 -34.72 28.57
CA TYR A 9 11.08 -34.44 28.63
C TYR A 9 10.73 -33.03 28.11
N MET A 10 11.53 -32.02 28.45
CA MET A 10 11.38 -30.64 27.95
C MET A 10 11.50 -30.56 26.42
N LEU A 11 12.44 -31.30 25.83
CA LEU A 11 12.57 -31.39 24.37
C LEU A 11 11.34 -32.03 23.72
N PHE A 12 10.74 -33.04 24.36
CA PHE A 12 9.49 -33.64 23.88
C PHE A 12 8.29 -32.71 23.96
N LEU A 13 8.19 -31.84 24.97
CA LEU A 13 7.14 -30.82 25.08
C LEU A 13 7.31 -29.68 24.06
N ALA A 14 8.55 -29.28 23.76
CA ALA A 14 8.84 -28.15 22.88
C ALA A 14 8.32 -28.37 21.45
N GLY A 15 8.38 -29.60 20.92
CA GLY A 15 7.95 -29.92 19.56
C GLY A 15 6.46 -29.62 19.30
N PRO A 16 5.52 -30.24 20.04
CA PRO A 16 4.09 -29.96 19.91
C PRO A 16 3.72 -28.49 20.20
N LEU A 17 4.40 -27.86 21.16
CA LEU A 17 4.19 -26.44 21.49
C LEU A 17 4.57 -25.53 20.31
N PHE A 18 5.72 -25.79 19.69
CA PHE A 18 6.18 -25.07 18.50
C PHE A 18 5.25 -25.32 17.29
N ALA A 19 4.75 -26.53 17.12
CA ALA A 19 3.80 -26.85 16.06
C ALA A 19 2.44 -26.12 16.24
N ASN A 20 1.99 -25.95 17.48
CA ASN A 20 0.85 -25.11 17.82
C ASN A 20 1.12 -23.63 17.50
N MET A 21 2.30 -23.11 17.88
CA MET A 21 2.71 -21.73 17.54
C MET A 21 2.67 -21.49 16.03
N GLN A 22 3.25 -22.39 15.24
CA GLN A 22 3.24 -22.28 13.77
C GLN A 22 1.83 -22.26 13.20
N THR A 23 0.94 -23.07 13.78
CA THR A 23 -0.46 -23.16 13.34
C THR A 23 -1.22 -21.88 13.67
N LEU A 24 -1.04 -21.32 14.87
CA LEU A 24 -1.59 -20.01 15.25
C LEU A 24 -1.01 -18.87 14.40
N ASN A 25 0.28 -18.91 14.06
CA ASN A 25 0.91 -17.96 13.15
C ASN A 25 0.29 -18.04 11.74
N ARG A 26 0.07 -19.25 11.23
CA ARG A 26 -0.59 -19.47 9.93
C ARG A 26 -2.01 -18.90 9.96
N PHE A 27 -2.77 -19.16 11.01
CA PHE A 27 -4.11 -18.62 11.21
C PHE A 27 -4.11 -17.09 11.24
N ALA A 28 -3.29 -16.46 12.08
CA ALA A 28 -3.21 -15.01 12.15
C ALA A 28 -2.82 -14.39 10.78
N LYS A 29 -1.92 -15.05 10.03
CA LYS A 29 -1.42 -14.54 8.74
C LYS A 29 -2.38 -14.75 7.58
N LYS A 30 -3.09 -15.88 7.53
CA LYS A 30 -3.81 -16.35 6.33
C LYS A 30 -5.26 -16.78 6.59
N GLY A 31 -5.71 -16.84 7.84
CA GLY A 31 -7.07 -17.24 8.19
C GLY A 31 -8.13 -16.36 7.52
N SER A 32 -9.25 -16.99 7.17
CA SER A 32 -10.38 -16.36 6.48
C SER A 32 -11.62 -16.23 7.38
N ARG A 33 -11.78 -17.16 8.32
CA ARG A 33 -12.85 -17.21 9.31
C ARG A 33 -12.26 -17.57 10.67
N LEU A 34 -12.91 -17.14 11.76
CA LEU A 34 -12.49 -17.53 13.13
C LEU A 34 -12.46 -19.05 13.33
N SER A 35 -13.36 -19.78 12.68
CA SER A 35 -13.37 -21.25 12.71
C SER A 35 -12.07 -21.88 12.22
N ASP A 36 -11.31 -21.18 11.38
CA ASP A 36 -10.05 -21.67 10.80
C ASP A 36 -8.93 -21.79 11.85
N ILE A 37 -9.13 -21.26 13.06
CA ILE A 37 -8.18 -21.44 14.16
C ILE A 37 -8.15 -22.92 14.60
N TRP A 38 -9.30 -23.60 14.55
CA TRP A 38 -9.48 -24.98 15.00
C TRP A 38 -9.12 -25.98 13.89
N THR A 39 -7.87 -25.94 13.45
CA THR A 39 -7.35 -26.91 12.48
C THR A 39 -7.12 -28.29 13.11
N ALA A 40 -7.15 -29.34 12.29
CA ALA A 40 -6.77 -30.69 12.71
C ALA A 40 -5.35 -30.72 13.31
N ASP A 41 -4.42 -29.93 12.76
CA ASP A 41 -3.06 -29.77 13.27
C ASP A 41 -3.05 -29.22 14.71
N LEU A 42 -3.78 -28.12 14.97
CA LEU A 42 -3.86 -27.52 16.32
C LEU A 42 -4.45 -28.52 17.32
N LYS A 43 -5.52 -29.21 16.93
CA LYS A 43 -6.17 -30.22 17.79
C LYS A 43 -5.22 -31.37 18.12
N ASN A 44 -4.56 -31.94 17.11
CA ASN A 44 -3.66 -33.08 17.28
C ASN A 44 -2.45 -32.74 18.14
N ASN A 45 -1.84 -31.57 17.93
CA ASN A 45 -0.69 -31.13 18.73
C ASN A 45 -1.09 -30.78 20.17
N THR A 46 -2.28 -30.22 20.38
CA THR A 46 -2.81 -29.98 21.73
C THR A 46 -3.10 -31.28 22.47
N ILE A 47 -3.63 -32.30 21.79
CA ILE A 47 -3.81 -33.64 22.36
C ILE A 47 -2.45 -34.26 22.73
N LYS A 48 -1.44 -34.16 21.85
CA LYS A 48 -0.08 -34.63 22.16
C LYS A 48 0.52 -33.95 23.39
N LEU A 49 0.31 -32.64 23.54
CA LEU A 49 0.72 -31.91 24.74
C LEU A 49 0.04 -32.45 25.98
N ILE A 50 -1.29 -32.59 25.96
CA ILE A 50 -2.06 -33.11 27.09
C ILE A 50 -1.58 -34.52 27.48
N ILE A 51 -1.33 -35.40 26.49
CA ILE A 51 -0.82 -36.75 26.74
C ILE A 51 0.58 -36.71 27.37
N LEU A 52 1.51 -35.92 26.82
CA LEU A 52 2.85 -35.77 27.39
C LEU A 52 2.80 -35.22 28.82
N ILE A 53 1.90 -34.27 29.08
CA ILE A 53 1.63 -33.69 30.38
C ILE A 53 1.12 -34.76 31.36
N LEU A 54 0.15 -35.59 30.95
CA LEU A 54 -0.36 -36.67 31.80
C LEU A 54 0.69 -37.74 32.07
N ILE A 55 1.51 -38.08 31.07
CA ILE A 55 2.56 -39.10 31.22
C ILE A 55 3.56 -38.72 32.30
N GLY A 56 4.05 -37.48 32.35
CA GLY A 56 5.05 -37.14 33.36
C GLY A 56 4.51 -36.92 34.77
N GLN A 57 3.18 -36.83 34.97
CA GLN A 57 2.58 -36.96 36.30
C GLN A 57 2.77 -38.38 36.89
N PHE A 58 2.85 -39.42 36.05
CA PHE A 58 3.04 -40.81 36.50
C PHE A 58 4.48 -41.13 36.93
N PHE A 59 5.47 -40.39 36.42
CA PHE A 59 6.88 -40.65 36.71
C PHE A 59 7.38 -40.02 38.03
N GLY A 60 6.47 -39.53 38.88
CA GLY A 60 6.83 -38.97 40.18
C GLY A 60 7.66 -37.67 40.08
N PHE A 61 7.65 -37.01 38.92
CA PHE A 61 8.25 -35.70 38.78
C PHE A 61 7.46 -34.70 39.64
N SER A 62 8.16 -34.10 40.60
CA SER A 62 7.62 -33.25 41.65
C SER A 62 6.97 -31.95 41.12
N TYR A 63 6.59 -31.07 42.06
CA TYR A 63 6.21 -29.66 41.90
C TYR A 63 6.57 -28.99 40.56
N TYR A 64 7.85 -29.06 40.16
CA TYR A 64 8.39 -28.43 38.95
C TYR A 64 7.63 -28.83 37.68
N PHE A 65 7.13 -30.06 37.65
CA PHE A 65 6.39 -30.60 36.52
C PHE A 65 4.97 -30.04 36.44
N THR A 66 4.27 -29.95 37.57
CA THR A 66 2.95 -29.32 37.66
C THR A 66 3.02 -27.83 37.29
N THR A 67 4.04 -27.11 37.77
CA THR A 67 4.27 -25.71 37.37
C THR A 67 4.61 -25.59 35.87
N MET A 68 5.32 -26.54 35.28
CA MET A 68 5.61 -26.57 33.83
C MET A 68 4.35 -26.75 32.98
N ILE A 69 3.40 -27.59 33.44
CA ILE A 69 2.13 -27.80 32.74
C ILE A 69 1.34 -26.50 32.67
N PHE A 70 1.17 -25.83 33.81
CA PHE A 70 0.40 -24.61 33.89
C PHE A 70 1.04 -23.48 33.09
N THR A 71 2.36 -23.31 33.16
CA THR A 71 3.08 -22.30 32.36
C THR A 71 2.96 -22.55 30.86
N THR A 72 3.11 -23.81 30.42
CA THR A 72 2.95 -24.23 29.02
C THR A 72 1.55 -23.93 28.49
N LEU A 73 0.50 -24.28 29.23
CA LEU A 73 -0.89 -24.00 28.85
C LEU A 73 -1.17 -22.49 28.82
N SER A 74 -0.56 -21.73 29.74
CA SER A 74 -0.68 -20.28 29.80
C SER A 74 -0.10 -19.58 28.58
N VAL A 75 1.09 -20.00 28.14
CA VAL A 75 1.73 -19.47 26.94
C VAL A 75 0.88 -19.78 25.70
N LEU A 76 0.35 -20.99 25.59
CA LEU A 76 -0.51 -21.37 24.46
C LEU A 76 -1.80 -20.56 24.41
N PHE A 77 -2.43 -20.35 25.56
CA PHE A 77 -3.64 -19.53 25.66
C PHE A 77 -3.37 -18.07 25.29
N ALA A 78 -2.26 -17.50 25.78
CA ALA A 78 -1.83 -16.16 25.43
C ALA A 78 -1.57 -16.02 23.92
N TRP A 79 -0.91 -17.00 23.29
CA TRP A 79 -0.69 -17.00 21.84
C TRP A 79 -1.97 -17.14 21.03
N ALA A 80 -2.96 -17.91 21.50
CA ALA A 80 -4.25 -18.02 20.85
C ALA A 80 -5.00 -16.68 20.87
N ILE A 81 -5.04 -15.99 22.02
CA ILE A 81 -5.61 -14.65 22.14
C ILE A 81 -4.90 -13.67 21.22
N LEU A 82 -3.56 -13.67 21.26
CA LEU A 82 -2.73 -12.80 20.41
C LEU A 82 -3.02 -13.04 18.92
N ALA A 83 -3.19 -14.30 18.51
CA ALA A 83 -3.51 -14.66 17.13
C ALA A 83 -4.89 -14.15 16.70
N VAL A 84 -5.90 -14.23 17.58
CA VAL A 84 -7.24 -13.68 17.33
C VAL A 84 -7.20 -12.15 17.22
N ILE A 85 -6.49 -11.47 18.12
CA ILE A 85 -6.37 -10.01 18.09
C ILE A 85 -5.70 -9.55 16.79
N PHE A 86 -4.58 -10.18 16.41
CA PHE A 86 -3.88 -9.82 15.18
C PHE A 86 -4.63 -10.23 13.91
N TYR A 87 -5.45 -11.28 13.97
CA TYR A 87 -6.41 -11.59 12.92
C TYR A 87 -7.34 -10.38 12.67
N TYR A 88 -7.91 -9.76 13.71
CA TYR A 88 -8.74 -8.57 13.57
C TYR A 88 -7.94 -7.33 13.14
N ILE A 89 -6.77 -7.08 13.75
CA ILE A 89 -5.91 -5.94 13.39
C ILE A 89 -5.53 -5.98 11.91
N ARG A 90 -5.25 -7.17 11.34
CA ARG A 90 -4.93 -7.34 9.91
C ARG A 90 -6.04 -6.81 8.99
N HIS A 91 -7.31 -6.95 9.40
CA HIS A 91 -8.45 -6.46 8.61
C HIS A 91 -8.57 -4.92 8.64
N ILE A 92 -8.00 -4.28 9.66
CA ILE A 92 -7.96 -2.82 9.81
C ILE A 92 -6.74 -2.22 9.09
N ASN A 93 -5.57 -2.87 9.24
CA ASN A 93 -4.30 -2.42 8.70
C ASN A 93 -3.43 -3.62 8.29
N SER A 94 -3.07 -3.71 7.00
CA SER A 94 -2.30 -4.82 6.43
C SER A 94 -0.78 -4.57 6.40
N SER A 95 -0.28 -3.55 7.11
CA SER A 95 1.15 -3.21 7.13
C SER A 95 2.01 -4.36 7.67
N LYS A 96 3.14 -4.61 6.99
CA LYS A 96 4.09 -5.68 7.36
C LYS A 96 4.73 -5.46 8.74
N TRP A 97 4.92 -4.21 9.17
CA TRP A 97 5.56 -3.87 10.45
C TRP A 97 4.73 -4.26 11.66
N ILE A 98 3.41 -4.41 11.51
CA ILE A 98 2.52 -4.85 12.60
C ILE A 98 2.91 -6.25 13.08
N TRP A 99 3.41 -7.11 12.20
CA TRP A 99 3.88 -8.45 12.55
C TRP A 99 5.07 -8.49 13.51
N ILE A 100 5.85 -7.40 13.60
CA ILE A 100 6.94 -7.31 14.56
C ILE A 100 6.37 -7.31 15.98
N PHE A 101 5.29 -6.56 16.21
CA PHE A 101 4.62 -6.52 17.52
C PHE A 101 3.96 -7.84 17.89
N TYR A 102 3.46 -8.58 16.90
CA TYR A 102 2.95 -9.94 17.12
C TYR A 102 4.06 -10.86 17.64
N HIS A 103 5.22 -10.88 16.99
CA HIS A 103 6.34 -11.71 17.44
C HIS A 103 6.96 -11.23 18.76
N ILE A 104 7.01 -9.92 19.00
CA ILE A 104 7.39 -9.36 20.31
C ILE A 104 6.45 -9.86 21.41
N GLY A 105 5.13 -9.86 21.17
CA GLY A 105 4.14 -10.39 22.11
C GLY A 105 4.34 -11.87 22.42
N GLN A 106 4.70 -12.69 21.41
CA GLN A 106 4.99 -14.11 21.61
C GLN A 106 6.24 -14.35 22.46
N VAL A 107 7.30 -13.56 22.24
CA VAL A 107 8.54 -13.65 23.01
C VAL A 107 8.32 -13.18 24.45
N LEU A 108 7.61 -12.06 24.64
CA LEU A 108 7.30 -11.52 25.96
C LEU A 108 6.46 -12.49 26.79
N SER A 109 5.48 -13.19 26.20
CA SER A 109 4.68 -14.18 26.95
C SER A 109 5.53 -15.36 27.44
N VAL A 110 6.54 -15.78 26.68
CA VAL A 110 7.48 -16.84 27.11
C VAL A 110 8.39 -16.31 28.21
N LEU A 111 9.00 -15.14 28.02
CA LEU A 111 9.90 -14.54 29.03
C LEU A 111 9.19 -14.30 30.36
N PHE A 112 7.98 -13.75 30.33
CA PHE A 112 7.20 -13.53 31.54
C PHE A 112 6.83 -14.87 32.21
N SER A 113 6.47 -15.88 31.42
CA SER A 113 6.21 -17.22 31.96
C SER A 113 7.45 -17.86 32.62
N LEU A 114 8.65 -17.57 32.14
CA LEU A 114 9.90 -18.05 32.75
C LEU A 114 10.23 -17.32 34.06
N VAL A 115 10.12 -15.99 34.07
CA VAL A 115 10.30 -15.17 35.30
C VAL A 115 9.34 -15.62 36.38
N LEU A 116 8.11 -15.94 35.99
CA LEU A 116 7.09 -16.37 36.91
C LEU A 116 7.35 -17.79 37.43
N ALA A 117 7.81 -18.70 36.58
CA ALA A 117 8.24 -20.03 37.00
C ALA A 117 9.38 -19.97 38.03
N ASP A 118 10.34 -19.06 37.84
CA ASP A 118 11.46 -18.83 38.76
C ASP A 118 11.01 -18.22 40.10
N TYR A 119 10.13 -17.21 40.06
CA TYR A 119 9.51 -16.64 41.26
C TYR A 119 8.76 -17.71 42.07
N MET A 120 8.03 -18.59 41.39
CA MET A 120 7.28 -19.67 42.02
C MET A 120 8.21 -20.70 42.67
N ALA A 121 9.26 -21.11 41.97
CA ALA A 121 10.25 -22.04 42.49
C ALA A 121 10.93 -21.51 43.77
N ASN A 122 11.27 -20.23 43.82
CA ASN A 122 11.87 -19.59 45.00
C ASN A 122 10.88 -19.40 46.18
N TYR A 123 9.58 -19.35 45.92
CA TYR A 123 8.55 -19.18 46.97
C TYR A 123 8.25 -20.49 47.72
N GLN A 124 8.62 -21.65 47.17
CA GLN A 124 8.27 -22.96 47.71
C GLN A 124 9.00 -23.31 49.02
N ASP A 125 10.18 -22.76 49.27
CA ASP A 125 10.99 -23.08 50.47
C ASP A 125 10.33 -22.64 51.80
N HIS A 126 9.17 -21.98 51.76
CA HIS A 126 8.55 -21.38 52.94
C HIS A 126 7.14 -21.87 53.28
N VAL A 127 6.47 -22.69 52.44
CA VAL A 127 5.07 -23.10 52.66
C VAL A 127 4.77 -24.49 52.06
N SER A 128 4.13 -25.38 52.85
CA SER A 128 3.59 -26.65 52.34
C SER A 128 2.27 -26.41 51.59
N TYR A 129 2.34 -26.37 50.26
CA TYR A 129 1.18 -26.11 49.42
C TYR A 129 0.43 -27.39 49.01
N ASN A 130 -0.91 -27.31 49.01
CA ASN A 130 -1.76 -28.32 48.40
C ASN A 130 -1.94 -28.05 46.90
N TRP A 131 -2.36 -29.07 46.13
CA TRP A 131 -2.55 -28.94 44.68
C TRP A 131 -3.55 -27.84 44.26
N PHE A 132 -4.50 -27.49 45.14
CA PHE A 132 -5.43 -26.38 44.95
C PHE A 132 -4.76 -25.00 45.00
N ASP A 133 -3.74 -24.82 45.82
CA ASP A 133 -2.99 -23.56 45.90
C ASP A 133 -2.13 -23.34 44.65
N TYR A 134 -1.67 -24.43 44.03
CA TYR A 134 -1.00 -24.38 42.73
C TYR A 134 -1.97 -24.05 41.60
N LEU A 135 -3.20 -24.58 41.64
CA LEU A 135 -4.24 -24.23 40.68
C LEU A 135 -4.67 -22.75 40.81
N SER A 136 -4.72 -22.22 42.03
CA SER A 136 -5.08 -20.82 42.26
C SER A 136 -3.96 -19.87 41.84
N LEU A 137 -2.69 -20.13 42.19
CA LEU A 137 -1.58 -19.30 41.73
C LEU A 137 -1.38 -19.39 40.21
N SER A 138 -1.50 -20.57 39.60
CA SER A 138 -1.46 -20.69 38.13
C SER A 138 -2.60 -19.91 37.45
N GLY A 139 -3.80 -19.89 38.03
CA GLY A 139 -4.92 -19.08 37.57
C GLY A 139 -4.65 -17.57 37.66
N VAL A 140 -4.05 -17.11 38.76
CA VAL A 140 -3.67 -15.70 38.95
C VAL A 140 -2.60 -15.27 37.96
N THR A 141 -1.64 -16.15 37.67
CA THR A 141 -0.52 -15.86 36.78
C THR A 141 -0.94 -15.85 35.30
N LEU A 142 -1.84 -16.76 34.92
CA LEU A 142 -2.62 -16.71 33.67
C LEU A 142 -3.35 -15.37 33.49
N PHE A 143 -4.00 -14.89 34.55
CA PHE A 143 -4.76 -13.66 34.53
C PHE A 143 -3.86 -12.43 34.31
N TYR A 144 -2.71 -12.33 35.01
CA TYR A 144 -1.77 -11.23 34.79
C TYR A 144 -1.10 -11.28 33.41
N LEU A 145 -0.75 -12.46 32.92
CA LEU A 145 -0.19 -12.64 31.57
C LEU A 145 -1.17 -12.19 30.49
N THR A 146 -2.43 -12.59 30.60
CA THR A 146 -3.47 -12.23 29.63
C THR A 146 -3.75 -10.74 29.65
N ILE A 147 -3.82 -10.10 30.83
CA ILE A 147 -3.98 -8.64 30.93
C ILE A 147 -2.77 -7.90 30.33
N ALA A 148 -1.54 -8.33 30.60
CA ALA A 148 -0.34 -7.71 30.05
C ALA A 148 -0.28 -7.82 28.52
N VAL A 149 -0.61 -8.99 27.96
CA VAL A 149 -0.70 -9.22 26.51
C VAL A 149 -1.81 -8.38 25.88
N LEU A 150 -2.97 -8.27 26.54
CA LEU A 150 -4.08 -7.42 26.09
C LEU A 150 -3.69 -5.93 26.11
N PHE A 151 -2.97 -5.47 27.14
CA PHE A 151 -2.54 -4.08 27.24
C PHE A 151 -1.51 -3.71 26.16
N CYS A 152 -0.51 -4.56 25.93
CA CYS A 152 0.47 -4.38 24.85
C CYS A 152 -0.18 -4.41 23.46
N SER A 153 -1.13 -5.33 23.24
CA SER A 153 -1.83 -5.45 21.95
C SER A 153 -2.87 -4.35 21.72
N ALA A 154 -3.51 -3.82 22.76
CA ALA A 154 -4.38 -2.66 22.68
C ALA A 154 -3.60 -1.39 22.32
N GLY A 155 -2.41 -1.18 22.90
CA GLY A 155 -1.52 -0.09 22.55
C GLY A 155 -1.08 -0.15 21.08
N VAL A 156 -0.72 -1.34 20.60
CA VAL A 156 -0.36 -1.57 19.19
C VAL A 156 -1.56 -1.41 18.25
N GLY A 157 -2.75 -1.87 18.66
CA GLY A 157 -3.99 -1.71 17.90
C GLY A 157 -4.41 -0.24 17.77
N LEU A 158 -4.30 0.52 18.85
CA LEU A 158 -4.54 1.97 18.86
C LEU A 158 -3.51 2.70 18.00
N LEU A 159 -2.22 2.33 18.12
CA LEU A 159 -1.16 2.89 17.29
C LEU A 159 -1.35 2.54 15.81
N ALA A 160 -1.79 1.32 15.47
CA ALA A 160 -2.10 0.91 14.10
C ALA A 160 -3.35 1.60 13.53
N TYR A 161 -4.31 1.95 14.39
CA TYR A 161 -5.47 2.76 14.05
C TYR A 161 -5.10 4.23 13.81
N LEU A 162 -4.24 4.81 14.66
CA LEU A 162 -3.76 6.19 14.57
C LEU A 162 -2.77 6.39 13.41
N LEU A 163 -1.84 5.45 13.23
CA LEU A 163 -0.89 5.38 12.11
C LEU A 163 -1.49 4.72 10.86
N ARG A 164 -2.81 4.47 10.83
CA ARG A 164 -3.49 4.05 9.61
C ARG A 164 -3.15 5.09 8.55
N PRO A 165 -2.42 4.73 7.48
CA PRO A 165 -2.04 5.70 6.48
C PRO A 165 -3.31 6.36 5.95
N LYS A 166 -3.41 7.68 6.10
CA LYS A 166 -4.38 8.53 5.38
C LYS A 166 -4.08 8.62 3.87
N TYR A 167 -3.21 7.74 3.37
CA TYR A 167 -2.95 7.41 1.98
C TYR A 167 -3.63 6.05 1.76
N ILE A 168 -4.88 5.91 1.34
CA ILE A 168 -5.48 6.26 0.05
C ILE A 168 -6.98 6.45 0.32
N LYS A 169 -7.46 7.69 0.52
CA LYS A 169 -8.89 8.03 0.41
C LYS A 169 -9.22 9.53 0.34
N LYS A 170 -8.23 10.41 0.15
CA LYS A 170 -8.47 11.87 0.09
C LYS A 170 -8.44 12.50 -1.32
N GLN A 171 -8.07 11.75 -2.37
CA GLN A 171 -8.28 12.22 -3.76
C GLN A 171 -9.60 11.79 -4.40
N LYS A 172 -10.33 10.80 -3.84
CA LYS A 172 -11.61 10.33 -4.44
C LYS A 172 -12.77 11.33 -4.37
N LYS A 173 -12.70 12.39 -3.56
CA LYS A 173 -13.83 13.31 -3.34
C LYS A 173 -13.63 14.75 -3.82
N SER A 174 -12.43 15.13 -4.27
CA SER A 174 -12.17 16.51 -4.70
C SER A 174 -12.41 16.72 -6.19
N PHE A 175 -11.85 15.86 -7.06
CA PHE A 175 -11.90 16.09 -8.51
C PHE A 175 -13.33 16.12 -9.07
N PHE A 176 -14.23 15.24 -8.60
CA PHE A 176 -15.56 15.09 -9.17
C PHE A 176 -16.72 15.63 -8.31
N LYS A 177 -16.45 16.41 -7.24
CA LYS A 177 -17.53 16.92 -6.36
C LYS A 177 -18.48 17.87 -7.10
N HIS A 178 -17.99 18.53 -8.15
CA HIS A 178 -18.73 19.51 -8.95
C HIS A 178 -19.58 18.86 -10.06
N LEU A 179 -19.37 17.57 -10.36
CA LEU A 179 -19.98 16.89 -11.53
C LEU A 179 -21.21 16.02 -11.21
N ASN A 180 -21.60 15.92 -9.92
CA ASN A 180 -22.77 15.14 -9.46
C ASN A 180 -24.01 16.00 -9.14
N LYS A 181 -24.00 17.30 -9.47
CA LYS A 181 -25.18 18.16 -9.30
C LYS A 181 -26.05 18.06 -10.56
N LYS A 182 -27.39 18.09 -10.39
CA LYS A 182 -28.32 18.42 -11.48
C LYS A 182 -27.76 19.63 -12.24
N PRO A 183 -27.82 19.66 -13.58
CA PRO A 183 -27.19 20.71 -14.36
C PRO A 183 -27.60 22.07 -13.80
N SER A 184 -26.60 22.85 -13.39
CA SER A 184 -26.86 24.28 -13.24
C SER A 184 -27.24 24.80 -14.63
N ARG A 185 -28.16 25.76 -14.69
CA ARG A 185 -28.61 26.38 -15.95
C ARG A 185 -27.42 26.77 -16.85
N ASN A 186 -26.34 27.25 -16.24
CA ASN A 186 -25.09 27.65 -16.88
C ASN A 186 -24.38 26.52 -17.66
N MET A 187 -24.51 25.25 -17.26
CA MET A 187 -23.84 24.13 -17.93
C MET A 187 -24.63 23.63 -19.15
N LEU A 188 -25.96 23.75 -19.13
CA LEU A 188 -26.78 23.56 -20.33
C LEU A 188 -26.53 24.67 -21.35
N GLU A 189 -26.40 25.91 -20.87
CA GLU A 189 -26.04 27.06 -21.70
C GLU A 189 -24.64 26.91 -22.31
N HIS A 190 -23.65 26.41 -21.56
CA HIS A 190 -22.30 26.08 -22.07
C HIS A 190 -22.35 25.13 -23.27
N TYR A 191 -23.08 24.02 -23.16
CA TYR A 191 -23.15 23.05 -24.24
C TYR A 191 -23.96 23.53 -25.45
N GLN A 192 -25.00 24.34 -25.21
CA GLN A 192 -25.75 24.98 -26.30
C GLN A 192 -24.89 26.02 -27.03
N ALA A 193 -24.09 26.80 -26.29
CA ALA A 193 -23.16 27.77 -26.87
C ALA A 193 -22.05 27.08 -27.69
N ALA A 194 -21.66 25.86 -27.31
CA ALA A 194 -20.74 25.03 -28.08
C ALA A 194 -21.38 24.36 -29.32
N GLY A 195 -22.66 24.61 -29.59
CA GLY A 195 -23.35 24.17 -30.83
C GLY A 195 -24.08 22.84 -30.75
N LEU A 196 -24.19 22.21 -29.57
CA LEU A 196 -24.87 20.91 -29.44
C LEU A 196 -26.40 21.08 -29.36
N THR A 197 -27.13 20.23 -30.07
CA THR A 197 -28.59 20.10 -29.94
C THR A 197 -28.97 19.46 -28.61
N LYS A 198 -30.24 19.61 -28.18
CA LYS A 198 -30.73 19.03 -26.92
C LYS A 198 -30.53 17.50 -26.85
N GLN A 199 -30.69 16.79 -27.96
CA GLN A 199 -30.50 15.35 -28.03
C GLN A 199 -29.02 14.97 -27.92
N GLU A 200 -28.14 15.70 -28.61
CA GLU A 200 -26.70 15.50 -28.52
C GLU A 200 -26.15 15.80 -27.13
N ILE A 201 -26.70 16.81 -26.45
CA ILE A 201 -26.37 17.13 -25.06
C ILE A 201 -26.70 15.94 -24.15
N GLU A 202 -27.86 15.31 -24.30
CA GLU A 202 -28.25 14.17 -23.46
C GLU A 202 -27.34 12.96 -23.73
N ALA A 203 -27.10 12.64 -25.01
CA ALA A 203 -26.20 11.56 -25.41
C ALA A 203 -24.77 11.79 -24.90
N PHE A 204 -24.25 13.02 -25.05
CA PHE A 204 -22.94 13.40 -24.55
C PHE A 204 -22.85 13.23 -23.04
N ARG A 205 -23.84 13.71 -22.29
CA ARG A 205 -23.85 13.57 -20.83
C ARG A 205 -23.90 12.13 -20.37
N SER A 206 -24.69 11.29 -21.05
CA SER A 206 -24.74 9.85 -20.74
C SER A 206 -23.36 9.24 -20.93
N GLN A 207 -22.74 9.47 -22.10
CA GLN A 207 -21.39 8.96 -22.39
C GLN A 207 -20.37 9.45 -21.37
N MET A 208 -20.38 10.74 -21.00
CA MET A 208 -19.47 11.28 -19.99
C MET A 208 -19.73 10.70 -18.59
N ALA A 209 -20.98 10.41 -18.24
CA ALA A 209 -21.30 9.77 -16.96
C ALA A 209 -20.72 8.35 -16.90
N ASP A 210 -20.84 7.60 -17.99
CA ASP A 210 -20.27 6.26 -18.13
C ASP A 210 -18.75 6.29 -18.11
N SER A 211 -18.11 7.11 -18.94
CA SER A 211 -16.65 7.28 -18.97
C SER A 211 -16.08 7.69 -17.62
N ARG A 212 -16.79 8.54 -16.86
CA ARG A 212 -16.40 8.89 -15.50
C ARG A 212 -16.42 7.68 -14.56
N LYS A 213 -17.43 6.82 -14.65
CA LYS A 213 -17.50 5.58 -13.87
C LYS A 213 -16.32 4.68 -14.21
N GLN A 214 -16.04 4.52 -15.51
CA GLN A 214 -14.91 3.73 -16.02
C GLN A 214 -13.58 4.25 -15.45
N ILE A 215 -13.31 5.56 -15.51
CA ILE A 215 -12.07 6.16 -14.96
C ILE A 215 -11.93 5.89 -13.46
N LEU A 216 -13.01 5.95 -12.69
CA LEU A 216 -12.98 5.66 -11.25
C LEU A 216 -12.70 4.18 -10.94
N ASN A 217 -13.19 3.29 -11.78
CA ASN A 217 -12.95 1.85 -11.70
C ASN A 217 -11.52 1.51 -12.12
N ILE A 218 -11.03 2.09 -13.22
CA ILE A 218 -9.64 2.00 -13.67
C ILE A 218 -8.68 2.45 -12.56
N GLU A 219 -8.93 3.60 -11.93
CA GLU A 219 -8.14 4.08 -10.79
C GLU A 219 -8.12 3.06 -9.65
N ALA A 220 -9.26 2.45 -9.32
CA ALA A 220 -9.32 1.45 -8.26
C ALA A 220 -8.56 0.17 -8.63
N ASN A 221 -8.71 -0.31 -9.87
CA ASN A 221 -8.13 -1.55 -10.35
C ASN A 221 -6.61 -1.46 -10.52
N PHE A 222 -6.07 -0.31 -10.93
CA PHE A 222 -4.62 -0.13 -10.99
C PHE A 222 -3.95 -0.27 -9.63
N GLN A 223 -4.65 0.08 -8.54
CA GLN A 223 -4.10 -0.01 -7.18
C GLN A 223 -4.12 -1.44 -6.60
N ALA A 224 -4.83 -2.37 -7.22
CA ALA A 224 -5.07 -3.72 -6.68
C ALA A 224 -3.79 -4.57 -6.57
N THR A 225 -2.84 -4.42 -7.51
CA THR A 225 -1.62 -5.22 -7.53
C THR A 225 -0.38 -4.35 -7.74
N ALA A 226 0.80 -4.85 -7.32
CA ALA A 226 2.05 -4.12 -7.51
C ALA A 226 2.41 -3.95 -8.99
N LYS A 227 2.11 -4.96 -9.83
CA LYS A 227 2.36 -4.91 -11.27
C LYS A 227 1.52 -3.83 -11.95
N MET A 228 0.22 -3.77 -11.64
CA MET A 228 -0.66 -2.74 -12.18
C MET A 228 -0.26 -1.34 -11.70
N ARG A 229 0.11 -1.17 -10.42
CA ARG A 229 0.64 0.10 -9.90
C ARG A 229 1.90 0.56 -10.64
N ALA A 230 2.78 -0.35 -11.02
CA ALA A 230 3.98 0.00 -11.77
C ALA A 230 3.66 0.53 -13.18
N ILE A 231 2.67 -0.05 -13.86
CA ILE A 231 2.19 0.44 -15.16
C ILE A 231 1.53 1.81 -15.00
N GLU A 232 0.69 1.98 -13.97
CA GLU A 232 0.03 3.26 -13.69
C GLU A 232 1.03 4.39 -13.48
N ILE A 233 2.08 4.15 -12.68
CA ILE A 233 3.14 5.14 -12.42
C ILE A 233 3.94 5.45 -13.70
N ARG A 234 4.23 4.44 -14.53
CA ARG A 234 5.03 4.61 -15.75
C ARG A 234 4.37 5.60 -16.72
N HIS A 235 3.06 5.49 -16.91
CA HIS A 235 2.30 6.30 -17.86
C HIS A 235 1.55 7.46 -17.23
N ASN A 236 1.46 7.50 -15.89
CA ASN A 236 0.60 8.41 -15.16
C ASN A 236 -0.87 8.37 -15.64
N ILE A 237 -1.30 7.18 -16.07
CA ILE A 237 -2.51 6.99 -16.90
C ILE A 237 -3.79 7.44 -16.19
N VAL A 238 -3.89 7.29 -14.86
CA VAL A 238 -5.06 7.76 -14.10
C VAL A 238 -5.18 9.28 -14.15
N LYS A 239 -4.05 10.00 -14.08
CA LYS A 239 -4.05 11.47 -14.17
C LYS A 239 -4.37 11.91 -15.59
N VAL A 240 -3.75 11.26 -16.59
CA VAL A 240 -4.00 11.54 -18.01
C VAL A 240 -5.48 11.34 -18.35
N ALA A 241 -6.07 10.19 -18.01
CA ALA A 241 -7.48 9.93 -18.28
C ALA A 241 -8.43 10.93 -17.60
N LYS A 242 -8.11 11.38 -16.37
CA LYS A 242 -8.89 12.40 -15.65
C LYS A 242 -8.80 13.78 -16.30
N ASN A 243 -7.62 14.16 -16.76
CA ASN A 243 -7.41 15.43 -17.46
C ASN A 243 -8.08 15.37 -18.83
N TYR A 244 -7.84 14.32 -19.61
CA TYR A 244 -8.49 14.13 -20.90
C TYR A 244 -10.01 14.22 -20.81
N PHE A 245 -10.61 13.53 -19.83
CA PHE A 245 -12.04 13.65 -19.53
C PHE A 245 -12.47 15.08 -19.22
N LYS A 246 -11.69 15.82 -18.44
CA LYS A 246 -11.98 17.21 -18.09
C LYS A 246 -11.97 18.08 -19.35
N ASP A 247 -10.95 17.93 -20.18
CA ASP A 247 -10.74 18.73 -21.38
C ASP A 247 -11.87 18.46 -22.41
N ILE A 248 -12.31 17.21 -22.56
CA ILE A 248 -13.48 16.84 -23.39
C ILE A 248 -14.78 17.48 -22.87
N VAL A 249 -14.97 17.56 -21.55
CA VAL A 249 -16.16 18.19 -20.95
C VAL A 249 -16.12 19.71 -21.11
N GLU A 250 -14.94 20.31 -21.12
CA GLU A 250 -14.72 21.74 -21.38
C GLU A 250 -14.96 22.08 -22.86
N GLU A 251 -14.53 21.21 -23.77
CA GLU A 251 -14.61 21.37 -25.24
C GLU A 251 -15.51 20.30 -25.89
N PRO A 252 -16.84 20.30 -25.65
CA PRO A 252 -17.74 19.22 -26.09
C PRO A 252 -17.88 19.11 -27.62
N ASN A 253 -17.57 20.18 -28.37
CA ASN A 253 -17.53 20.19 -29.83
C ASN A 253 -16.38 19.33 -30.39
N ARG A 254 -15.30 19.16 -29.63
CA ARG A 254 -14.13 18.35 -30.00
C ARG A 254 -14.23 16.90 -29.53
N ARG A 255 -15.42 16.47 -29.09
CA ARG A 255 -15.66 15.07 -28.68
C ARG A 255 -15.28 14.04 -29.74
N LEU A 256 -15.43 14.37 -31.03
CA LEU A 256 -15.08 13.45 -32.11
C LEU A 256 -13.56 13.16 -32.13
N ASP A 257 -12.74 14.15 -31.80
CA ASP A 257 -11.29 14.04 -31.68
C ASP A 257 -10.87 13.10 -30.54
N ALA A 258 -11.77 12.84 -29.58
CA ALA A 258 -11.56 11.92 -28.46
C ALA A 258 -12.45 10.67 -28.51
N SER A 259 -12.99 10.35 -29.69
CA SER A 259 -13.94 9.24 -29.85
C SER A 259 -13.33 7.88 -29.52
N ASP A 260 -12.08 7.64 -29.90
CA ASP A 260 -11.35 6.41 -29.59
C ASP A 260 -11.10 6.24 -28.09
N PHE A 261 -10.65 7.29 -27.39
CA PHE A 261 -10.56 7.28 -25.93
C PHE A 261 -11.88 6.86 -25.26
N LEU A 262 -12.99 7.46 -25.67
CA LEU A 262 -14.28 7.29 -25.00
C LEU A 262 -14.97 5.95 -25.33
N ILE A 263 -14.86 5.48 -26.57
CA ILE A 263 -15.61 4.32 -27.08
C ILE A 263 -14.76 3.05 -27.02
N ASN A 264 -13.46 3.17 -27.27
CA ASN A 264 -12.58 2.02 -27.45
C ASN A 264 -11.64 1.85 -26.26
N TYR A 265 -10.80 2.84 -25.95
CA TYR A 265 -9.70 2.64 -25.02
C TYR A 265 -10.13 2.54 -23.56
N LEU A 266 -10.99 3.45 -23.08
CA LEU A 266 -11.46 3.42 -21.69
C LEU A 266 -12.20 2.11 -21.33
N PRO A 267 -13.21 1.66 -22.11
CA PRO A 267 -13.93 0.44 -21.78
C PRO A 267 -13.03 -0.81 -21.83
N GLN A 268 -12.12 -0.89 -22.81
CA GLN A 268 -11.19 -2.01 -22.92
C GLN A 268 -10.19 -2.04 -21.77
N LEU A 269 -9.70 -0.88 -21.34
CA LEU A 269 -8.76 -0.78 -20.23
C LEU A 269 -9.41 -1.20 -18.92
N GLU A 270 -10.64 -0.75 -18.66
CA GLU A 270 -11.42 -1.18 -17.51
C GLU A 270 -11.62 -2.70 -17.50
N ASP A 271 -12.11 -3.27 -18.60
CA ASP A 271 -12.40 -4.71 -18.73
C ASP A 271 -11.15 -5.58 -18.53
N LEU A 272 -10.02 -5.21 -19.16
CA LEU A 272 -8.76 -5.93 -19.01
C LEU A 272 -8.22 -5.86 -17.58
N LEU A 273 -8.33 -4.70 -16.93
CA LEU A 273 -7.91 -4.51 -15.55
C LEU A 273 -8.75 -5.35 -14.57
N GLU A 274 -10.07 -5.39 -14.76
CA GLU A 274 -10.96 -6.21 -13.93
C GLU A 274 -10.64 -7.69 -14.08
N LYS A 275 -10.58 -8.18 -15.33
CA LYS A 275 -10.26 -9.59 -15.62
C LYS A 275 -8.87 -9.98 -15.12
N TYR A 276 -7.87 -9.11 -15.29
CA TYR A 276 -6.53 -9.34 -14.76
C TYR A 276 -6.56 -9.52 -13.23
N ASN A 277 -7.23 -8.61 -12.52
CA ASN A 277 -7.28 -8.64 -11.07
C ASN A 277 -8.05 -9.85 -10.54
N GLU A 278 -9.15 -10.22 -11.20
CA GLU A 278 -9.92 -11.43 -10.89
C GLU A 278 -9.04 -12.68 -11.00
N ILE A 279 -8.43 -12.92 -12.17
CA ILE A 279 -7.57 -14.08 -12.42
C ILE A 279 -6.36 -14.08 -11.48
N ASN A 280 -5.76 -12.91 -11.23
CA ASN A 280 -4.62 -12.80 -10.33
C ASN A 280 -4.98 -13.15 -8.87
N SER A 281 -6.25 -13.01 -8.47
CA SER A 281 -6.72 -13.37 -7.13
C SER A 281 -6.90 -14.88 -6.90
N HIS A 282 -6.98 -15.69 -7.96
CA HIS A 282 -7.23 -17.14 -7.85
C HIS A 282 -6.08 -17.89 -7.15
N VAL A 283 -6.41 -18.83 -6.26
CA VAL A 283 -5.44 -19.58 -5.43
C VAL A 283 -4.64 -20.59 -6.25
N ALA A 284 -5.30 -21.32 -7.16
CA ALA A 284 -4.65 -22.27 -8.05
C ALA A 284 -4.41 -21.60 -9.42
N LYS A 285 -3.15 -21.54 -9.86
CA LYS A 285 -2.75 -21.03 -11.17
C LYS A 285 -1.85 -22.05 -11.85
N ASN A 286 -2.12 -22.37 -13.11
CA ASN A 286 -1.25 -23.22 -13.91
C ASN A 286 -0.32 -22.35 -14.78
N LYS A 287 0.63 -22.98 -15.50
CA LYS A 287 1.58 -22.27 -16.36
C LYS A 287 0.89 -21.38 -17.41
N GLN A 288 -0.21 -21.85 -17.99
CA GLN A 288 -0.98 -21.11 -18.98
C GLN A 288 -1.64 -19.87 -18.36
N THR A 289 -2.14 -19.95 -17.12
CA THR A 289 -2.69 -18.79 -16.39
C THR A 289 -1.65 -17.68 -16.22
N TYR A 290 -0.40 -18.01 -15.89
CA TYR A 290 0.66 -17.01 -15.76
C TYR A 290 1.00 -16.35 -17.10
N LEU A 291 1.01 -17.10 -18.19
CA LEU A 291 1.24 -16.55 -19.53
C LEU A 291 0.12 -15.58 -19.95
N ILE A 292 -1.13 -15.92 -19.64
CA ILE A 292 -2.27 -15.03 -19.89
C ILE A 292 -2.14 -13.74 -19.06
N LEU A 293 -1.84 -13.85 -17.76
CA LEU A 293 -1.61 -12.67 -16.91
C LEU A 293 -0.47 -11.79 -17.44
N GLU A 294 0.62 -12.40 -17.91
CA GLU A 294 1.73 -11.65 -18.49
C GLU A 294 1.31 -10.90 -19.75
N LYS A 295 0.64 -11.58 -20.68
CA LYS A 295 0.12 -10.98 -21.92
C LYS A 295 -0.89 -9.88 -21.62
N SER A 296 -1.82 -10.10 -20.70
CA SER A 296 -2.80 -9.09 -20.27
C SER A 296 -2.11 -7.86 -19.70
N ALA A 297 -1.07 -8.03 -18.88
CA ALA A 297 -0.33 -6.89 -18.34
C ALA A 297 0.40 -6.10 -19.45
N GLN A 298 0.95 -6.78 -20.46
CA GLN A 298 1.57 -6.12 -21.62
C GLN A 298 0.53 -5.34 -22.44
N THR A 299 -0.65 -5.93 -22.68
CA THR A 299 -1.73 -5.25 -23.39
C THR A 299 -2.27 -4.04 -22.60
N ILE A 300 -2.38 -4.14 -21.27
CA ILE A 300 -2.75 -2.99 -20.41
C ILE A 300 -1.69 -1.88 -20.49
N ASP A 301 -0.40 -2.25 -20.53
CA ASP A 301 0.72 -1.31 -20.67
C ASP A 301 0.64 -0.56 -22.02
N GLN A 302 0.41 -1.29 -23.11
CA GLN A 302 0.23 -0.72 -24.45
C GLN A 302 -1.00 0.17 -24.52
N LEU A 303 -2.15 -0.28 -24.02
CA LEU A 303 -3.38 0.50 -24.04
C LEU A 303 -3.26 1.79 -23.20
N SER A 304 -2.48 1.75 -22.13
CA SER A 304 -2.15 2.95 -21.35
C SER A 304 -1.32 3.93 -22.18
N GLN A 305 -0.38 3.45 -22.98
CA GLN A 305 0.41 4.28 -23.89
C GLN A 305 -0.47 4.90 -24.99
N GLU A 306 -1.33 4.12 -25.64
CA GLU A 306 -2.26 4.62 -26.68
C GLU A 306 -3.14 5.76 -26.15
N ILE A 307 -3.65 5.66 -24.92
CA ILE A 307 -4.43 6.75 -24.30
C ILE A 307 -3.58 8.00 -24.06
N VAL A 308 -2.30 7.84 -23.70
CA VAL A 308 -1.39 8.98 -23.54
C VAL A 308 -1.13 9.64 -24.89
N GLU A 309 -0.94 8.86 -25.95
CA GLU A 309 -0.72 9.38 -27.30
C GLU A 309 -1.97 10.09 -27.84
N ASP A 310 -3.16 9.52 -27.64
CA ASP A 310 -4.44 10.13 -28.01
C ASP A 310 -4.66 11.46 -27.25
N TYR A 311 -4.35 11.50 -25.96
CA TYR A 311 -4.39 12.73 -25.16
C TYR A 311 -3.43 13.81 -25.69
N LEU A 312 -2.21 13.43 -26.09
CA LEU A 312 -1.25 14.35 -26.67
C LEU A 312 -1.70 14.85 -28.04
N SER A 313 -2.28 13.97 -28.86
CA SER A 313 -2.88 14.31 -30.15
C SER A 313 -4.00 15.36 -29.99
N PHE A 314 -4.86 15.18 -28.99
CA PHE A 314 -5.91 16.14 -28.65
C PHE A 314 -5.38 17.54 -28.29
N HIS A 315 -4.13 17.65 -27.82
CA HIS A 315 -3.47 18.92 -27.49
C HIS A 315 -2.42 19.36 -28.52
N SER A 316 -2.32 18.66 -29.66
CA SER A 316 -1.24 18.87 -30.64
C SER A 316 -1.19 20.29 -31.18
N ASP A 317 -2.35 20.90 -31.47
CA ASP A 317 -2.45 22.29 -31.93
C ASP A 317 -1.84 23.27 -30.91
N THR A 318 -2.15 23.11 -29.61
CA THR A 318 -1.61 23.96 -28.55
C THR A 318 -0.09 23.81 -28.41
N TYR A 319 0.44 22.60 -28.60
CA TYR A 319 1.89 22.37 -28.58
C TYR A 319 2.59 23.00 -29.80
N GLN A 320 1.99 22.91 -30.98
CA GLN A 320 2.52 23.53 -32.20
C GLN A 320 2.51 25.07 -32.07
N GLU A 321 1.42 25.66 -31.60
CA GLU A 321 1.33 27.10 -31.35
C GLU A 321 2.39 27.58 -30.35
N LEU A 322 2.62 26.82 -29.27
CA LEU A 322 3.66 27.14 -28.29
C LEU A 322 5.06 27.01 -28.89
N GLU A 323 5.32 25.98 -29.69
CA GLU A 323 6.61 25.79 -30.36
C GLU A 323 6.90 26.92 -31.36
N ASP A 324 5.90 27.35 -32.12
CA ASP A 324 6.02 28.49 -33.04
C ASP A 324 6.21 29.80 -32.29
N GLY A 325 5.50 29.98 -31.16
CA GLY A 325 5.69 31.10 -30.24
C GLY A 325 7.10 31.14 -29.65
N LEU A 326 7.65 30.00 -29.25
CA LEU A 326 9.04 29.87 -28.76
C LEU A 326 10.05 30.17 -29.86
N LYS A 327 9.87 29.64 -31.08
CA LYS A 327 10.72 29.96 -32.24
C LYS A 327 10.67 31.44 -32.61
N LEU A 328 9.51 32.08 -32.46
CA LEU A 328 9.38 33.52 -32.68
C LEU A 328 10.11 34.32 -31.58
N ALA A 329 9.91 33.96 -30.32
CA ALA A 329 10.58 34.59 -29.19
C ALA A 329 12.12 34.43 -29.27
N ASP A 330 12.60 33.23 -29.63
CA ASP A 330 14.03 32.96 -29.81
C ASP A 330 14.64 33.78 -30.95
N ARG A 331 13.91 33.94 -32.07
CA ARG A 331 14.30 34.84 -33.16
C ARG A 331 14.35 36.30 -32.71
N MET A 332 13.40 36.76 -31.90
CA MET A 332 13.41 38.12 -31.36
C MET A 332 14.61 38.35 -30.44
N LEU A 333 14.90 37.41 -29.54
CA LEU A 333 16.06 37.48 -28.65
C LEU A 333 17.38 37.47 -29.45
N HIS A 334 17.54 36.57 -30.42
CA HIS A 334 18.75 36.51 -31.25
C HIS A 334 18.92 37.76 -32.13
N ASN A 335 17.84 38.31 -32.68
CA ASN A 335 17.90 39.55 -33.46
C ASN A 335 18.22 40.77 -32.59
N GLU A 336 17.66 40.89 -31.39
CA GLU A 336 18.02 41.95 -30.44
C GLU A 336 19.48 41.88 -29.99
N THR A 337 20.03 40.67 -29.89
CA THR A 337 21.44 40.46 -29.51
C THR A 337 22.37 40.89 -30.64
N LYS A 338 21.95 40.63 -31.89
CA LYS A 338 22.68 41.01 -33.11
C LYS A 338 22.63 42.52 -33.36
N ASP A 339 21.46 43.15 -33.18
CA ASP A 339 21.34 44.61 -33.26
C ASP A 339 22.16 45.31 -32.17
N ARG A 340 22.26 44.73 -30.96
CA ARG A 340 23.15 45.24 -29.91
C ARG A 340 24.63 45.06 -30.26
N SER A 341 25.05 43.91 -30.77
CA SER A 341 26.46 43.73 -31.18
C SER A 341 26.85 44.69 -32.31
N ASP A 342 25.96 44.92 -33.27
CA ASP A 342 26.21 45.83 -34.39
C ASP A 342 26.26 47.31 -33.94
N LEU A 343 25.50 47.67 -32.90
CA LEU A 343 25.59 48.97 -32.22
C LEU A 343 26.91 49.16 -31.46
N PHE A 344 27.39 48.12 -30.75
CA PHE A 344 28.69 48.17 -30.05
C PHE A 344 29.86 48.23 -31.05
N ASP A 345 29.79 47.52 -32.17
CA ASP A 345 30.82 47.55 -33.22
C ASP A 345 30.85 48.87 -34.01
N LYS A 346 29.70 49.54 -34.17
CA LYS A 346 29.68 50.90 -34.73
C LYS A 346 30.28 51.93 -33.77
N GLN A 347 29.95 51.85 -32.48
CA GLN A 347 30.54 52.77 -31.49
C GLN A 347 32.06 52.55 -31.30
N SER A 348 32.55 51.32 -31.40
CA SER A 348 33.99 51.03 -31.30
C SER A 348 34.77 51.54 -32.53
N LYS A 349 34.17 51.48 -33.73
CA LYS A 349 34.75 52.08 -34.94
C LYS A 349 34.74 53.60 -34.94
N ASP A 350 33.66 54.24 -34.49
CA ASP A 350 33.59 55.71 -34.41
C ASP A 350 34.56 56.27 -33.35
N LYS A 351 34.88 55.49 -32.30
CA LYS A 351 35.86 55.90 -31.28
C LYS A 351 37.32 55.79 -31.74
N ASN A 352 37.62 54.87 -32.66
CA ASN A 352 38.96 54.71 -33.25
C ASN A 352 39.27 55.72 -34.36
N LEU A 353 38.26 56.40 -34.92
CA LEU A 353 38.47 57.44 -35.94
C LEU A 353 38.82 58.82 -35.35
N ASN A 354 38.73 59.00 -34.02
CA ASN A 354 38.96 60.28 -33.34
C ASN A 354 40.30 60.35 -32.58
N ASP A 355 41.16 59.33 -32.68
CA ASP A 355 42.41 59.21 -31.91
C ASP A 355 43.69 59.32 -32.77
N PHE A 356 43.56 59.88 -33.98
CA PHE A 356 44.69 60.12 -34.88
C PHE A 356 44.71 61.60 -35.27
N ASP A 357 45.24 62.43 -34.38
CA ASP A 357 45.94 63.69 -34.65
C ASP A 357 46.18 64.39 -33.31
N MET A 358 47.32 64.14 -32.68
CA MET A 358 47.98 65.10 -31.78
C MET A 358 49.49 64.84 -31.83
N ASP A 359 50.17 65.76 -32.53
CA ASP A 359 51.61 65.91 -32.61
C ASP A 359 52.27 65.94 -31.22
N ASP A 360 53.38 65.22 -31.08
CA ASP A 360 54.25 65.16 -29.90
C ASP A 360 55.29 66.30 -29.92
N PRO A 361 55.28 67.24 -28.95
CA PRO A 361 56.34 68.22 -28.80
C PRO A 361 57.13 67.97 -27.49
N PHE A 362 58.40 67.59 -27.66
CA PHE A 362 59.48 67.53 -26.67
C PHE A 362 59.47 66.32 -25.70
N GLY A 363 60.56 65.60 -25.48
CA GLY A 363 61.94 65.85 -25.90
C GLY A 363 62.93 64.87 -25.26
N ASP A 364 64.16 64.93 -25.79
CA ASP A 364 65.40 64.49 -25.14
C ASP A 364 65.50 65.04 -23.71
N PHE A 365 66.07 64.27 -22.78
CA PHE A 365 67.24 64.65 -21.99
C PHE A 365 67.82 63.44 -21.23
N ASP A 366 69.14 63.31 -21.40
CA ASP A 366 70.19 62.49 -20.73
C ASP A 366 70.31 60.97 -21.02
#